data_AF-A0A520HER8-F1
#
_entry.id   AF-A0A520HER8-F1
#
_cell.length_a   1.000
_cell.length_b   1.000
_cell.length_c   1.000
_cell.angle_alpha   90.00
_cell.angle_beta   90.00
_cell.angle_gamma   90.00
#
_symmetry.space_group_name_H-M   'P 1'
#
loop_
_entity.id
_entity.type
_entity.pdbx_description
1 polymer ?
#
loop_
_entity_poly.entity_id
_entity_poly.type
_entity_poly.pdbx_seq_one_letter_code
_entity_poly.pdbx_strand_id
1 'polypeptide(L)'
;SWQGSGTTPADFPAATSIWRGLDAAVTAAGGRATLARDGRFAAKPDAAIVVFGEMPYAEFQGDLADVAFDDAADNLAVMKRLKAQGVPVVAVFLSGRPLWVNPYLNAADAFVAAWLPGSEGAGVADVLFGRREFRGKLPYSWPKRADQTPLNVGDAGYGPLFAYGFGLTTRDDGRLAPLSEARDGAGGDRNTLFARGKATGGRRLLLGPAGQPLVANPGPELIGQRPADRAAQEDSVRLTWTGRAAATAAFVGAPVDLSREANGDVALVAELRVDAAPTAPVTLNGVDVTARLRALAGRWGQVAVPLRCLADRARVARPFAMTTAGSLDLTVSAVRFASPAEGLVDCR
;
A
#
# COMPACT_ATOMS: atom_id res chain seq x y z
N SER A 1 3.94 18.85 7.57
CA SER A 1 4.41 18.86 6.16
C SER A 1 3.21 18.69 5.23
N TRP A 2 3.39 18.83 3.92
CA TRP A 2 2.27 18.79 2.95
C TRP A 2 1.65 17.39 2.81
N GLN A 3 2.46 16.39 2.44
CA GLN A 3 1.99 15.00 2.32
C GLN A 3 1.84 14.27 3.67
N GLY A 4 2.36 14.83 4.76
CA GLY A 4 2.45 14.15 6.08
C GLY A 4 3.46 12.99 6.13
N SER A 5 3.93 12.50 4.99
CA SER A 5 5.05 11.56 4.91
C SER A 5 6.31 12.10 5.57
N GLY A 6 7.05 11.22 6.26
CA GLY A 6 8.27 11.57 6.99
C GLY A 6 8.06 12.32 8.30
N THR A 7 6.81 12.65 8.67
CA THR A 7 6.53 13.23 9.99
C THR A 7 6.70 12.21 11.10
N THR A 8 7.05 12.72 12.27
CA THR A 8 7.32 11.98 13.49
C THR A 8 6.52 12.58 14.64
N PRO A 9 6.36 11.87 15.77
CA PRO A 9 5.71 12.45 16.94
C PRO A 9 6.33 13.76 17.45
N ALA A 10 7.61 14.00 17.17
CA ALA A 10 8.29 15.24 17.59
C ALA A 10 7.80 16.48 16.82
N ASP A 11 7.23 16.31 15.63
CA ASP A 11 6.70 17.40 14.80
C ASP A 11 5.35 17.94 15.30
N PHE A 12 4.73 17.26 16.27
CA PHE A 12 3.42 17.60 16.82
C PHE A 12 3.51 17.79 18.35
N PRO A 13 4.20 18.84 18.83
CA PRO A 13 4.29 19.11 20.25
C PRO A 13 2.87 19.32 20.83
N ALA A 14 2.62 18.75 22.01
CA ALA A 14 1.32 18.69 22.67
C ALA A 14 0.25 17.76 22.06
N ALA A 15 0.49 17.15 20.89
CA ALA A 15 -0.43 16.15 20.37
C ALA A 15 -0.40 14.84 21.19
N THR A 16 -1.54 14.17 21.25
CA THR A 16 -1.71 12.88 21.91
C THR A 16 -1.99 11.81 20.87
N SER A 17 -1.12 10.79 20.79
CA SER A 17 -1.40 9.64 19.93
C SER A 17 -2.56 8.82 20.51
N ILE A 18 -3.25 8.05 19.65
CA ILE A 18 -4.31 7.13 20.08
C ILE A 18 -3.77 6.16 21.15
N TRP A 19 -2.55 5.62 20.95
CA TRP A 19 -1.89 4.78 21.95
C TRP A 19 -1.79 5.46 23.32
N ARG A 20 -1.28 6.71 23.37
CA ARG A 20 -1.15 7.45 24.64
C ARG A 20 -2.51 7.69 25.30
N GLY A 21 -3.55 7.99 24.51
CA GLY A 21 -4.91 8.14 25.01
C GLY A 21 -5.46 6.84 25.61
N LEU A 22 -5.29 5.71 24.91
CA LEU A 22 -5.74 4.40 25.37
C LEU A 22 -4.99 3.97 26.65
N ASP A 23 -3.67 4.09 26.67
CA ASP A 23 -2.83 3.71 27.81
C ASP A 23 -3.19 4.53 29.06
N ALA A 24 -3.40 5.84 28.91
CA ALA A 24 -3.85 6.70 30.00
C ALA A 24 -5.25 6.31 30.52
N ALA A 25 -6.20 6.00 29.63
CA ALA A 25 -7.54 5.60 30.02
C ALA A 25 -7.54 4.25 30.77
N VAL A 26 -6.78 3.26 30.28
CA VAL A 26 -6.64 1.94 30.91
C VAL A 26 -5.95 2.04 32.26
N THR A 27 -4.85 2.79 32.35
CA THR A 27 -4.10 3.00 33.59
C THR A 27 -4.96 3.70 34.64
N ALA A 28 -5.71 4.74 34.24
CA ALA A 28 -6.62 5.44 35.15
C ALA A 28 -7.74 4.54 35.69
N ALA A 29 -8.11 3.49 34.97
CA ALA A 29 -9.07 2.47 35.40
C ALA A 29 -8.43 1.31 36.19
N GLY A 30 -7.12 1.35 36.46
CA GLY A 30 -6.38 0.30 37.18
C GLY A 30 -6.03 -0.92 36.32
N GLY A 31 -6.17 -0.83 35.00
CA GLY A 31 -5.81 -1.89 34.05
C GLY A 31 -4.37 -1.80 33.55
N ARG A 32 -4.05 -2.62 32.54
CA ARG A 32 -2.75 -2.60 31.86
C ARG A 32 -2.94 -2.67 30.35
N ALA A 33 -2.26 -1.78 29.62
CA ALA A 33 -2.16 -1.83 28.16
C ALA A 33 -0.73 -2.17 27.72
N THR A 34 -0.56 -2.66 26.50
CA THR A 34 0.76 -2.89 25.90
C THR A 34 0.71 -2.56 24.41
N LEU A 35 1.72 -1.84 23.93
CA LEU A 35 1.87 -1.53 22.51
C LEU A 35 2.69 -2.60 21.81
N ALA A 36 2.07 -3.35 20.91
CA ALA A 36 2.75 -4.33 20.06
C ALA A 36 2.27 -4.16 18.61
N ARG A 37 3.11 -3.55 17.77
CA ARG A 37 2.76 -3.28 16.35
C ARG A 37 2.53 -4.56 15.55
N ASP A 38 3.22 -5.63 15.91
CA ASP A 38 3.07 -6.94 15.29
C ASP A 38 1.98 -7.78 15.97
N GLY A 39 1.26 -7.24 16.95
CA GLY A 39 0.19 -7.93 17.68
C GLY A 39 0.64 -9.14 18.50
N ARG A 40 1.93 -9.29 18.84
CA ARG A 40 2.39 -10.36 19.74
C ARG A 40 2.20 -9.96 21.20
N PHE A 41 1.89 -10.96 22.03
CA PHE A 41 1.71 -10.79 23.47
C PHE A 41 2.29 -11.99 24.24
N ALA A 42 2.72 -11.76 25.49
CA ALA A 42 3.20 -12.83 26.37
C ALA A 42 2.04 -13.46 27.17
N ALA A 43 1.12 -12.63 27.67
CA ALA A 43 -0.11 -13.05 28.33
C ALA A 43 -1.30 -12.65 27.44
N LYS A 44 -2.29 -13.54 27.32
CA LYS A 44 -3.48 -13.29 26.49
C LYS A 44 -4.23 -12.05 27.01
N PRO A 45 -4.44 -11.01 26.20
CA PRO A 45 -5.20 -9.83 26.62
C PRO A 45 -6.70 -10.10 26.57
N ASP A 46 -7.47 -9.33 27.35
CA ASP A 46 -8.94 -9.38 27.35
C ASP A 46 -9.54 -8.89 26.03
N ALA A 47 -8.85 -7.95 25.36
CA ALA A 47 -9.17 -7.45 24.03
C ALA A 47 -7.92 -6.86 23.38
N ALA A 48 -7.93 -6.78 22.04
CA ALA A 48 -6.93 -6.09 21.25
C ALA A 48 -7.57 -4.92 20.48
N ILE A 49 -7.07 -3.71 20.68
CA ILE A 49 -7.43 -2.54 19.89
C ILE A 49 -6.41 -2.39 18.77
N VAL A 50 -6.81 -2.68 17.53
CA VAL A 50 -5.94 -2.61 16.36
C VAL A 50 -6.20 -1.29 15.63
N VAL A 51 -5.24 -0.37 15.71
CA VAL A 51 -5.27 0.91 15.01
C VAL A 51 -4.52 0.77 13.69
N PHE A 52 -5.22 0.94 12.57
CA PHE A 52 -4.66 0.80 11.22
C PHE A 52 -5.36 1.74 10.25
N GLY A 53 -4.82 1.91 9.05
CA GLY A 53 -5.40 2.85 8.11
C GLY A 53 -4.55 3.17 6.90
N GLU A 54 -5.01 4.14 6.12
CA GLU A 54 -4.24 4.75 5.05
C GLU A 54 -3.01 5.49 5.63
N MET A 55 -1.93 5.52 4.86
CA MET A 55 -0.81 6.44 5.12
C MET A 55 -1.24 7.88 4.79
N PRO A 56 -0.62 8.91 5.38
CA PRO A 56 -0.98 10.29 5.06
C PRO A 56 -0.67 10.62 3.60
N TYR A 57 -1.57 11.39 2.98
CA TYR A 57 -1.47 11.87 1.59
C TYR A 57 -2.17 13.22 1.46
N ALA A 58 -1.80 13.98 0.41
CA ALA A 58 -2.49 15.18 -0.04
C ALA A 58 -2.59 15.19 -1.57
N GLU A 59 -3.70 15.73 -2.08
CA GLU A 59 -3.99 15.85 -3.52
C GLU A 59 -3.93 14.51 -4.28
N PHE A 60 -3.35 14.50 -5.48
CA PHE A 60 -3.30 13.34 -6.38
C PHE A 60 -2.53 12.15 -5.79
N GLN A 61 -1.68 12.35 -4.77
CA GLN A 61 -1.07 11.23 -4.03
C GLN A 61 -2.11 10.39 -3.29
N GLY A 62 -3.31 10.92 -3.10
CA GLY A 62 -4.46 10.18 -2.62
C GLY A 62 -5.20 9.37 -3.70
N ASP A 63 -4.98 9.58 -5.00
CA ASP A 63 -5.85 8.99 -6.04
C ASP A 63 -5.76 7.47 -6.11
N LEU A 64 -6.89 6.78 -6.00
CA LEU A 64 -6.95 5.31 -6.09
C LEU A 64 -7.71 4.90 -7.36
N ALA A 65 -7.32 3.76 -7.94
CA ALA A 65 -7.98 3.20 -9.11
C ALA A 65 -9.30 2.49 -8.74
N ASP A 66 -9.41 2.03 -7.50
CA ASP A 66 -10.59 1.43 -6.91
C ASP A 66 -10.74 1.91 -5.46
N VAL A 67 -11.80 1.50 -4.77
CA VAL A 67 -12.04 1.89 -3.38
C VAL A 67 -11.62 0.80 -2.39
N ALA A 68 -10.86 -0.21 -2.78
CA ALA A 68 -10.40 -1.23 -1.85
C ALA A 68 -9.22 -0.74 -1.00
N PHE A 69 -9.26 -1.08 0.29
CA PHE A 69 -8.17 -0.73 1.19
C PHE A 69 -6.93 -1.58 0.91
N ASP A 70 -5.83 -0.92 0.58
CA ASP A 70 -4.53 -1.55 0.35
C ASP A 70 -3.72 -1.65 1.64
N ASP A 71 -3.52 -2.88 2.12
CA ASP A 71 -2.85 -3.14 3.40
C ASP A 71 -1.33 -2.97 3.29
N ALA A 72 -0.83 -1.80 3.69
CA ALA A 72 0.61 -1.56 3.68
C ALA A 72 1.38 -2.31 4.78
N ALA A 73 0.71 -2.78 5.85
CA ALA A 73 1.40 -3.31 7.05
C ALA A 73 0.93 -4.70 7.48
N ASP A 74 0.20 -5.43 6.63
CA ASP A 74 -0.32 -6.78 6.92
C ASP A 74 -1.22 -6.82 8.18
N ASN A 75 -1.95 -5.72 8.41
CA ASN A 75 -2.88 -5.54 9.52
C ASN A 75 -3.97 -6.62 9.51
N LEU A 76 -4.43 -7.05 8.33
CA LEU A 76 -5.44 -8.11 8.22
C LEU A 76 -4.93 -9.44 8.79
N ALA A 77 -3.67 -9.80 8.53
CA ALA A 77 -3.08 -11.02 9.08
C ALA A 77 -2.93 -10.92 10.61
N VAL A 78 -2.56 -9.75 11.12
CA VAL A 78 -2.52 -9.49 12.58
C VAL A 78 -3.91 -9.70 13.19
N MET A 79 -4.95 -9.10 12.63
CA MET A 79 -6.33 -9.24 13.13
C MET A 79 -6.84 -10.69 13.06
N LYS A 80 -6.64 -11.37 11.93
CA LYS A 80 -7.02 -12.78 11.76
C LYS A 80 -6.31 -13.68 12.78
N ARG A 81 -5.03 -13.43 13.06
CA ARG A 81 -4.28 -14.19 14.08
C ARG A 81 -4.81 -13.96 15.49
N LEU A 82 -5.06 -12.71 15.87
CA LEU A 82 -5.64 -12.36 17.19
C LEU A 82 -7.00 -13.05 17.38
N LYS A 83 -7.87 -12.96 16.38
CA LYS A 83 -9.19 -13.61 16.39
C LYS A 83 -9.08 -15.13 16.49
N ALA A 84 -8.15 -15.76 15.76
CA ALA A 84 -7.89 -17.20 15.85
C ALA A 84 -7.36 -17.63 17.23
N GLN A 85 -6.70 -16.74 17.97
CA GLN A 85 -6.28 -16.95 19.36
C GLN A 85 -7.41 -16.68 20.38
N GLY A 86 -8.62 -16.37 19.90
CA GLY A 86 -9.78 -16.04 20.69
C GLY A 86 -9.63 -14.73 21.47
N VAL A 87 -8.85 -13.79 20.95
CA VAL A 87 -8.75 -12.42 21.48
C VAL A 87 -9.80 -11.56 20.77
N PRO A 88 -10.73 -10.91 21.49
CA PRO A 88 -11.65 -9.95 20.89
C PRO A 88 -10.90 -8.80 20.20
N VAL A 89 -11.26 -8.48 18.97
CA VAL A 89 -10.58 -7.48 18.12
C VAL A 89 -11.47 -6.25 17.91
N VAL A 90 -11.01 -5.11 18.41
CA VAL A 90 -11.61 -3.79 18.13
C VAL A 90 -10.76 -3.07 17.09
N ALA A 91 -11.27 -2.93 15.88
CA ALA A 91 -10.64 -2.23 14.77
C ALA A 91 -10.89 -0.72 14.85
N VAL A 92 -9.84 0.08 14.88
CA VAL A 92 -9.90 1.55 14.74
C VAL A 92 -9.25 1.93 13.42
N PHE A 93 -10.07 2.30 12.44
CA PHE A 93 -9.66 2.55 11.08
C PHE A 93 -9.47 4.04 10.80
N LEU A 94 -8.25 4.41 10.39
CA LEU A 94 -7.86 5.76 10.00
C LEU A 94 -7.90 5.89 8.48
N SER A 95 -8.75 6.76 7.96
CA SER A 95 -8.85 6.97 6.51
C SER A 95 -9.36 8.36 6.18
N GLY A 96 -9.02 8.87 5.00
CA GLY A 96 -9.56 10.13 4.50
C GLY A 96 -10.95 9.96 3.86
N ARG A 97 -11.43 8.73 3.72
CA ARG A 97 -12.61 8.35 2.92
C ARG A 97 -13.11 6.94 3.29
N PRO A 98 -14.36 6.58 2.92
CA PRO A 98 -14.78 5.18 2.95
C PRO A 98 -13.97 4.34 1.98
N LEU A 99 -13.58 3.14 2.42
CA LEU A 99 -12.93 2.13 1.59
C LEU A 99 -13.61 0.79 1.80
N TRP A 100 -13.56 -0.08 0.79
CA TRP A 100 -13.96 -1.46 0.89
C TRP A 100 -12.98 -2.20 1.82
N VAL A 101 -13.50 -2.60 2.98
CA VAL A 101 -12.76 -3.19 4.11
C VAL A 101 -13.46 -4.46 4.62
N ASN A 102 -14.26 -5.13 3.78
CA ASN A 102 -15.03 -6.32 4.18
C ASN A 102 -14.17 -7.39 4.90
N PRO A 103 -12.95 -7.72 4.46
CA PRO A 103 -12.10 -8.68 5.20
C PRO A 103 -11.76 -8.24 6.63
N TYR A 104 -11.63 -6.93 6.87
CA TYR A 104 -11.34 -6.37 8.19
C TYR A 104 -12.58 -6.33 9.07
N LEU A 105 -13.75 -6.01 8.50
CA LEU A 105 -15.02 -6.11 9.19
C LEU A 105 -15.29 -7.55 9.66
N ASN A 106 -15.03 -8.55 8.82
CA ASN A 106 -15.13 -9.96 9.20
C ASN A 106 -14.12 -10.37 10.27
N ALA A 107 -12.91 -9.80 10.26
CA ALA A 107 -11.84 -10.09 11.20
C ALA A 107 -11.95 -9.32 12.53
N ALA A 108 -12.85 -8.34 12.62
CA ALA A 108 -13.11 -7.57 13.84
C ALA A 108 -14.36 -8.07 14.58
N ASP A 109 -14.44 -7.77 15.87
CA ASP A 109 -15.66 -7.88 16.68
C ASP A 109 -16.35 -6.52 16.83
N ALA A 110 -15.58 -5.43 16.70
CA ALA A 110 -16.10 -4.07 16.55
C ALA A 110 -15.22 -3.27 15.57
N PHE A 111 -15.81 -2.37 14.79
CA PHE A 111 -15.10 -1.54 13.81
C PHE A 111 -15.50 -0.07 13.94
N VAL A 112 -14.50 0.81 14.07
CA VAL A 112 -14.69 2.25 14.21
C VAL A 112 -14.00 2.96 13.05
N ALA A 113 -14.77 3.68 12.25
CA ALA A 113 -14.24 4.66 11.30
C ALA A 113 -13.85 5.94 12.06
N ALA A 114 -12.55 6.10 12.35
CA ALA A 114 -12.01 7.22 13.11
C ALA A 114 -11.52 8.39 12.23
N TRP A 115 -11.58 8.22 10.91
CA TRP A 115 -11.17 9.22 9.92
C TRP A 115 -9.71 9.68 10.13
N LEU A 116 -9.44 10.98 10.00
CA LEU A 116 -8.16 11.61 10.34
C LEU A 116 -8.37 12.50 11.58
N PRO A 117 -8.25 11.98 12.81
CA PRO A 117 -8.73 12.63 14.03
C PRO A 117 -7.89 13.83 14.51
N GLY A 118 -6.78 14.15 13.85
CA GLY A 118 -5.91 15.26 14.22
C GLY A 118 -5.06 15.01 15.47
N SER A 119 -4.74 16.08 16.21
CA SER A 119 -3.81 16.04 17.36
C SER A 119 -4.38 15.37 18.62
N GLU A 120 -5.71 15.31 18.74
CA GLU A 120 -6.41 14.91 19.98
C GLU A 120 -6.79 13.43 19.99
N GLY A 121 -5.81 12.54 19.79
CA GLY A 121 -6.03 11.09 19.72
C GLY A 121 -6.63 10.47 20.98
N ALA A 122 -6.60 11.17 22.13
CA ALA A 122 -7.30 10.77 23.35
C ALA A 122 -8.82 10.68 23.19
N GLY A 123 -9.41 11.43 22.25
CA GLY A 123 -10.85 11.38 21.97
C GLY A 123 -11.32 9.99 21.51
N VAL A 124 -10.43 9.18 20.91
CA VAL A 124 -10.73 7.77 20.57
C VAL A 124 -10.94 6.95 21.85
N ALA A 125 -10.09 7.13 22.86
CA ALA A 125 -10.22 6.45 24.14
C ALA A 125 -11.48 6.89 24.89
N ASP A 126 -11.82 8.18 24.85
CA ASP A 126 -13.02 8.68 25.52
C ASP A 126 -14.30 7.96 25.06
N VAL A 127 -14.40 7.62 23.76
CA VAL A 127 -15.58 6.93 23.24
C VAL A 127 -15.48 5.41 23.46
N LEU A 128 -14.33 4.79 23.20
CA LEU A 128 -14.16 3.34 23.38
C LEU A 128 -14.33 2.88 24.83
N PHE A 129 -13.96 3.71 25.80
CA PHE A 129 -14.14 3.43 27.23
C PHE A 129 -15.41 4.05 27.82
N GLY A 130 -16.34 4.54 26.97
CA GLY A 130 -17.66 4.99 27.40
C GLY A 130 -17.71 6.29 28.20
N ARG A 131 -16.62 7.08 28.22
CA ARG A 131 -16.64 8.45 28.77
C ARG A 131 -17.48 9.39 27.89
N ARG A 132 -17.58 9.07 26.60
CA ARG A 132 -18.42 9.74 25.60
C ARG A 132 -19.17 8.69 24.77
N GLU A 133 -20.35 9.06 24.30
CA GLU A 133 -21.17 8.20 23.43
C GLU A 133 -20.78 8.40 21.96
N PHE A 134 -20.89 7.34 21.14
CA PHE A 134 -20.86 7.49 19.68
C PHE A 134 -22.04 8.34 19.21
N ARG A 135 -21.76 9.40 18.46
CA ARG A 135 -22.77 10.30 17.87
C ARG A 135 -22.59 10.52 16.36
N GLY A 136 -21.41 10.18 15.84
CA GLY A 136 -21.07 10.38 14.44
C GLY A 136 -21.98 9.55 13.53
N LYS A 137 -22.43 10.17 12.45
CA LYS A 137 -23.12 9.50 11.35
C LYS A 137 -22.29 9.67 10.08
N LEU A 138 -22.31 8.66 9.21
CA LEU A 138 -21.51 8.64 7.99
C LEU A 138 -21.87 9.83 7.09
N PRO A 139 -20.91 10.73 6.79
CA PRO A 139 -21.12 11.80 5.81
C PRO A 139 -20.88 11.31 4.37
N TYR A 140 -20.46 10.06 4.18
CA TYR A 140 -20.28 9.39 2.89
C TYR A 140 -20.81 7.96 2.96
N SER A 141 -21.37 7.48 1.86
CA SER A 141 -21.81 6.08 1.71
C SER A 141 -20.61 5.13 1.80
N TRP A 142 -20.75 4.01 2.52
CA TRP A 142 -19.68 3.01 2.63
C TRP A 142 -19.83 1.92 1.56
N PRO A 143 -18.79 1.64 0.75
CA PRO A 143 -18.90 0.69 -0.36
C PRO A 143 -19.00 -0.77 0.11
N LYS A 144 -19.79 -1.57 -0.60
CA LYS A 144 -19.92 -3.03 -0.39
C LYS A 144 -18.99 -3.85 -1.30
N ARG A 145 -18.49 -3.26 -2.39
CA ARG A 145 -17.52 -3.85 -3.32
C ARG A 145 -16.35 -2.89 -3.57
N ALA A 146 -15.22 -3.44 -4.01
CA ALA A 146 -14.02 -2.69 -4.30
C ALA A 146 -14.17 -1.70 -5.48
N ASP A 147 -15.05 -2.00 -6.42
CA ASP A 147 -15.29 -1.19 -7.63
C ASP A 147 -16.46 -0.20 -7.49
N GLN A 148 -17.06 -0.08 -6.30
CA GLN A 148 -18.32 0.64 -6.13
C GLN A 148 -18.11 2.15 -6.02
N THR A 149 -17.83 2.78 -7.16
CA THR A 149 -17.71 4.23 -7.32
C THR A 149 -18.26 4.67 -8.69
N PRO A 150 -19.02 5.78 -8.80
CA PRO A 150 -19.54 6.60 -7.70
C PRO A 150 -20.61 5.86 -6.84
N LEU A 151 -20.83 6.32 -5.60
CA LEU A 151 -21.80 5.75 -4.67
C LEU A 151 -22.44 6.84 -3.79
N ASN A 152 -23.46 7.51 -4.31
CA ASN A 152 -24.09 8.66 -3.66
C ASN A 152 -25.57 8.42 -3.37
N VAL A 153 -26.06 9.10 -2.33
CA VAL A 153 -27.49 9.13 -2.01
C VAL A 153 -28.24 9.71 -3.20
N GLY A 154 -29.29 9.00 -3.65
CA GLY A 154 -30.09 9.40 -4.80
C GLY A 154 -29.69 8.72 -6.12
N ASP A 155 -28.55 8.02 -6.17
CA ASP A 155 -28.14 7.27 -7.35
C ASP A 155 -29.13 6.12 -7.65
N ALA A 156 -29.40 5.87 -8.93
CA ALA A 156 -30.16 4.70 -9.35
C ALA A 156 -29.39 3.42 -8.94
N GLY A 157 -30.05 2.51 -8.22
CA GLY A 157 -29.39 1.31 -7.69
C GLY A 157 -28.49 1.57 -6.48
N TYR A 158 -28.70 2.68 -5.75
CA TYR A 158 -28.00 2.97 -4.49
C TYR A 158 -28.14 1.81 -3.49
N GLY A 159 -27.04 1.07 -3.33
CA GLY A 159 -26.97 -0.10 -2.46
C GLY A 159 -25.60 -0.18 -1.79
N PRO A 160 -25.30 0.73 -0.85
CA PRO A 160 -24.05 0.72 -0.07
C PRO A 160 -24.04 -0.43 0.96
N LEU A 161 -22.87 -0.70 1.54
CA LEU A 161 -22.77 -1.57 2.72
C LEU A 161 -23.36 -0.86 3.95
N PHE A 162 -22.95 0.39 4.15
CA PHE A 162 -23.52 1.28 5.16
C PHE A 162 -23.94 2.57 4.47
N ALA A 163 -25.22 2.93 4.56
CA ALA A 163 -25.73 4.12 3.90
C ALA A 163 -25.20 5.42 4.54
N TYR A 164 -25.19 6.50 3.76
CA TYR A 164 -25.11 7.86 4.31
C TYR A 164 -26.04 8.02 5.51
N GLY A 165 -25.56 8.65 6.57
CA GLY A 165 -26.29 8.80 7.83
C GLY A 165 -26.25 7.58 8.75
N PHE A 166 -25.66 6.45 8.35
CA PHE A 166 -25.46 5.29 9.22
C PHE A 166 -24.47 5.61 10.35
N GLY A 167 -24.65 4.98 11.50
CA GLY A 167 -23.69 5.04 12.61
C GLY A 167 -24.32 4.45 13.86
N LEU A 168 -23.68 3.43 14.44
CA LEU A 168 -24.18 2.77 15.64
C LEU A 168 -23.80 3.55 16.90
N THR A 169 -24.57 3.33 17.94
CA THR A 169 -24.31 3.70 19.33
C THR A 169 -24.08 2.43 20.16
N THR A 170 -23.66 2.59 21.41
CA THR A 170 -23.47 1.48 22.36
C THR A 170 -24.78 0.75 22.72
N ARG A 171 -25.94 1.30 22.34
CA ARG A 171 -27.27 0.73 22.58
C ARG A 171 -27.83 -0.06 21.40
N ASP A 172 -27.19 0.04 20.23
CA ASP A 172 -27.68 -0.59 19.00
C ASP A 172 -27.17 -2.04 18.87
N ASP A 173 -27.91 -2.88 18.16
CA ASP A 173 -27.42 -4.21 17.76
C ASP A 173 -26.39 -4.05 16.64
N GLY A 174 -25.13 -4.33 16.95
CA GLY A 174 -24.01 -4.25 16.02
C GLY A 174 -23.72 -5.55 15.26
N ARG A 175 -24.55 -6.59 15.36
CA ARG A 175 -24.30 -7.85 14.66
C ARG A 175 -24.33 -7.66 13.15
N LEU A 176 -23.19 -7.96 12.53
CA LEU A 176 -23.01 -7.94 11.09
C LEU A 176 -22.81 -9.36 10.57
N ALA A 177 -23.61 -9.76 9.59
CA ALA A 177 -23.41 -11.05 8.92
C ALA A 177 -22.06 -11.05 8.17
N PRO A 178 -21.41 -12.22 7.99
CA PRO A 178 -20.19 -12.32 7.21
C PRO A 178 -20.35 -11.69 5.82
N LEU A 179 -19.39 -10.83 5.46
CA LEU A 179 -19.37 -10.11 4.19
C LEU A 179 -18.53 -10.85 3.15
N SER A 180 -18.84 -10.65 1.87
CA SER A 180 -17.99 -11.13 0.77
C SER A 180 -16.61 -10.48 0.84
N GLU A 181 -15.57 -11.31 0.82
CA GLU A 181 -14.16 -10.89 0.71
C GLU A 181 -13.65 -10.89 -0.75
N ALA A 182 -14.53 -11.13 -1.74
CA ALA A 182 -14.15 -11.04 -3.14
C ALA A 182 -13.91 -9.58 -3.55
N ARG A 183 -12.69 -9.26 -4.02
CA ARG A 183 -12.35 -7.94 -4.59
C ARG A 183 -12.86 -7.88 -6.04
N ASP A 184 -14.18 -7.88 -6.19
CA ASP A 184 -14.85 -7.76 -7.48
C ASP A 184 -14.46 -6.44 -8.15
N GLY A 185 -14.14 -6.49 -9.45
CA GLY A 185 -13.83 -5.29 -10.24
C GLY A 185 -12.44 -4.69 -10.03
N ALA A 186 -11.46 -5.45 -9.52
CA ALA A 186 -10.02 -5.12 -9.59
C ALA A 186 -9.46 -5.19 -11.03
N GLY A 187 -10.20 -4.64 -12.00
CA GLY A 187 -9.77 -4.35 -13.36
C GLY A 187 -8.98 -3.04 -13.41
N GLY A 188 -8.05 -2.82 -12.48
CA GLY A 188 -6.92 -1.97 -12.83
C GLY A 188 -6.24 -2.61 -14.04
N ASP A 189 -5.84 -1.81 -15.02
CA ASP A 189 -5.15 -2.30 -16.21
C ASP A 189 -4.05 -3.29 -15.77
N ARG A 190 -4.28 -4.60 -16.00
CA ARG A 190 -3.38 -5.67 -15.55
C ARG A 190 -2.01 -5.51 -16.17
N ASN A 191 -1.95 -4.76 -17.28
CA ASN A 191 -0.75 -4.43 -18.00
C ASN A 191 0.00 -3.26 -17.39
N THR A 192 -0.62 -2.37 -16.64
CA THR A 192 0.12 -1.32 -15.93
C THR A 192 0.62 -1.87 -14.60
N LEU A 193 1.91 -1.67 -14.31
CA LEU A 193 2.57 -2.04 -13.04
C LEU A 193 2.87 -0.81 -12.19
N PHE A 194 3.22 0.30 -12.84
CA PHE A 194 3.52 1.58 -12.22
C PHE A 194 3.13 2.72 -13.15
N ALA A 195 2.41 3.70 -12.65
CA ALA A 195 2.09 4.93 -13.35
C ALA A 195 1.67 5.99 -12.34
N ARG A 196 1.91 7.29 -12.64
CA ARG A 196 1.46 8.41 -11.80
C ARG A 196 1.91 8.27 -10.34
N GLY A 197 3.16 7.87 -10.13
CA GLY A 197 3.77 7.74 -8.80
C GLY A 197 3.38 6.47 -8.04
N LYS A 198 2.52 5.60 -8.61
CA LYS A 198 1.91 4.49 -7.87
C LYS A 198 2.09 3.15 -8.56
N ALA A 199 2.36 2.13 -7.76
CA ALA A 199 2.24 0.74 -8.19
C ALA A 199 0.75 0.36 -8.30
N THR A 200 0.41 -0.46 -9.29
CA THR A 200 -0.98 -0.80 -9.64
C THR A 200 -1.25 -2.30 -9.50
N GLY A 201 -2.54 -2.66 -9.39
CA GLY A 201 -2.97 -4.07 -9.29
C GLY A 201 -2.54 -4.74 -7.98
N GLY A 202 -2.61 -4.01 -6.86
CA GLY A 202 -2.21 -4.50 -5.53
C GLY A 202 -0.72 -4.74 -5.37
N ARG A 203 0.11 -4.21 -6.28
CA ARG A 203 1.57 -4.33 -6.22
C ARG A 203 2.18 -3.28 -5.32
N ARG A 204 3.38 -3.57 -4.83
CA ARG A 204 4.19 -2.68 -4.00
C ARG A 204 5.60 -2.60 -4.57
N LEU A 205 6.19 -1.42 -4.55
CA LEU A 205 7.62 -1.27 -4.81
C LEU A 205 8.39 -1.68 -3.53
N LEU A 206 9.14 -2.77 -3.63
CA LEU A 206 9.97 -3.29 -2.54
C LEU A 206 11.43 -3.27 -2.98
N LEU A 207 12.30 -3.01 -2.02
CA LEU A 207 13.75 -2.86 -2.21
C LEU A 207 14.51 -3.71 -1.20
N GLY A 208 15.75 -4.09 -1.50
CA GLY A 208 16.60 -4.79 -0.55
C GLY A 208 17.81 -5.47 -1.18
N PRO A 209 18.61 -6.20 -0.38
CA PRO A 209 19.73 -6.99 -0.87
C PRO A 209 19.27 -8.02 -1.91
N ALA A 210 20.07 -8.22 -2.95
CA ALA A 210 19.78 -9.21 -3.98
C ALA A 210 19.69 -10.62 -3.37
N GLY A 211 18.67 -11.38 -3.74
CA GLY A 211 18.44 -12.74 -3.23
C GLY A 211 17.84 -12.84 -1.82
N GLN A 212 17.58 -11.71 -1.14
CA GLN A 212 16.95 -11.68 0.18
C GLN A 212 15.49 -11.19 0.11
N PRO A 213 14.69 -11.36 1.19
CA PRO A 213 13.38 -10.74 1.29
C PRO A 213 13.46 -9.22 1.09
N LEU A 214 12.64 -8.69 0.19
CA LEU A 214 12.56 -7.26 -0.10
C LEU A 214 11.57 -6.60 0.85
N VAL A 215 11.81 -5.33 1.20
CA VAL A 215 10.99 -4.55 2.13
C VAL A 215 10.64 -3.20 1.52
N ALA A 216 9.59 -2.54 2.02
CA ALA A 216 9.14 -1.27 1.46
C ALA A 216 10.12 -0.11 1.72
N ASN A 217 11.00 -0.25 2.72
CA ASN A 217 11.95 0.78 3.09
C ASN A 217 13.20 0.17 3.76
N PRO A 218 14.18 -0.35 3.00
CA PRO A 218 15.40 -0.92 3.59
C PRO A 218 16.35 0.16 4.13
N GLY A 219 16.04 1.45 3.98
CA GLY A 219 16.97 2.56 4.22
C GLY A 219 17.99 2.72 3.08
N PRO A 220 18.63 3.90 2.93
CA PRO A 220 19.47 4.23 1.78
C PRO A 220 20.86 3.56 1.79
N GLU A 221 21.06 2.49 2.58
CA GLU A 221 22.38 1.87 2.74
C GLU A 221 22.86 1.18 1.46
N LEU A 222 21.98 0.38 0.84
CA LEU A 222 22.27 -0.32 -0.42
C LEU A 222 21.48 0.27 -1.60
N ILE A 223 20.21 0.60 -1.34
CA ILE A 223 19.30 1.13 -2.35
C ILE A 223 18.26 2.03 -1.68
N GLY A 224 18.04 3.22 -2.24
CA GLY A 224 17.02 4.15 -1.79
C GLY A 224 15.93 4.36 -2.82
N GLN A 225 14.76 4.77 -2.36
CA GLN A 225 13.72 5.35 -3.19
C GLN A 225 13.28 6.70 -2.65
N ARG A 226 12.86 7.58 -3.56
CA ARG A 226 12.13 8.80 -3.21
C ARG A 226 11.18 9.20 -4.35
N PRO A 227 10.09 9.92 -4.06
CA PRO A 227 9.27 10.54 -5.09
C PRO A 227 10.08 11.47 -6.00
N ALA A 228 9.66 11.59 -7.25
CA ALA A 228 10.26 12.44 -8.26
C ALA A 228 9.23 12.90 -9.31
N ASP A 229 9.55 13.97 -10.03
CA ASP A 229 8.62 14.64 -10.95
C ASP A 229 9.07 14.46 -12.40
N ARG A 230 8.13 14.14 -13.30
CA ARG A 230 8.32 14.17 -14.76
C ARG A 230 7.29 15.08 -15.43
N ALA A 231 6.03 14.67 -15.42
CA ALA A 231 4.92 15.35 -16.10
C ALA A 231 3.94 15.98 -15.10
N ALA A 232 3.78 15.35 -13.95
CA ALA A 232 3.13 15.90 -12.77
C ALA A 232 4.06 15.78 -11.56
N GLN A 233 3.72 16.50 -10.49
CA GLN A 233 4.44 16.35 -9.23
C GLN A 233 4.35 14.89 -8.75
N GLU A 234 5.46 14.36 -8.27
CA GLU A 234 5.64 13.02 -7.69
C GLU A 234 5.04 11.86 -8.52
N ASP A 235 4.93 12.03 -9.84
CA ASP A 235 4.40 11.04 -10.78
C ASP A 235 5.39 9.92 -11.11
N SER A 236 6.60 10.02 -10.57
CA SER A 236 7.74 9.15 -10.82
C SER A 236 8.42 8.75 -9.51
N VAL A 237 9.23 7.71 -9.56
CA VAL A 237 10.06 7.27 -8.43
C VAL A 237 11.53 7.27 -8.83
N ARG A 238 12.37 7.96 -8.05
CA ARG A 238 13.82 7.91 -8.20
C ARG A 238 14.38 6.78 -7.34
N LEU A 239 15.18 5.94 -7.97
CA LEU A 239 15.86 4.79 -7.39
C LEU A 239 17.36 5.01 -7.45
N THR A 240 18.03 4.87 -6.31
CA THR A 240 19.47 5.11 -6.19
C THR A 240 20.15 3.92 -5.54
N TRP A 241 20.95 3.19 -6.31
CA TRP A 241 21.84 2.14 -5.84
C TRP A 241 23.17 2.74 -5.41
N THR A 242 23.66 2.37 -4.23
CA THR A 242 24.92 2.91 -3.68
C THR A 242 26.17 2.23 -4.24
N GLY A 243 26.03 1.01 -4.78
CA GLY A 243 27.15 0.19 -5.24
C GLY A 243 27.95 -0.51 -4.14
N ARG A 244 27.48 -0.49 -2.88
CA ARG A 244 28.15 -1.18 -1.77
C ARG A 244 27.98 -2.71 -1.81
N ALA A 245 26.85 -3.18 -2.34
CA ALA A 245 26.55 -4.60 -2.55
C ALA A 245 25.44 -4.74 -3.60
N ALA A 246 25.19 -5.96 -4.06
CA ALA A 246 24.07 -6.27 -4.94
C ALA A 246 22.71 -5.96 -4.28
N ALA A 247 21.90 -5.14 -4.94
CA ALA A 247 20.58 -4.75 -4.45
C ALA A 247 19.54 -4.75 -5.57
N THR A 248 18.29 -5.01 -5.20
CA THR A 248 17.15 -5.17 -6.10
C THR A 248 16.05 -4.17 -5.77
N ALA A 249 15.46 -3.57 -6.81
CA ALA A 249 14.16 -2.91 -6.76
C ALA A 249 13.13 -3.73 -7.54
N ALA A 250 11.98 -4.04 -6.95
CA ALA A 250 10.96 -4.85 -7.62
C ALA A 250 9.53 -4.38 -7.32
N PHE A 251 8.65 -4.46 -8.33
CA PHE A 251 7.21 -4.40 -8.12
C PHE A 251 6.71 -5.80 -7.75
N VAL A 252 6.24 -5.98 -6.53
CA VAL A 252 5.85 -7.29 -5.96
C VAL A 252 4.36 -7.30 -5.67
N GLY A 253 3.66 -8.36 -6.08
CA GLY A 253 2.23 -8.56 -5.79
C GLY A 253 1.79 -10.00 -6.07
N ALA A 254 0.49 -10.21 -6.24
CA ALA A 254 -0.05 -11.52 -6.61
C ALA A 254 0.56 -11.99 -7.96
N PRO A 255 0.96 -13.27 -8.08
CA PRO A 255 1.51 -13.80 -9.34
C PRO A 255 0.53 -13.59 -10.51
N VAL A 256 1.09 -13.20 -11.65
CA VAL A 256 0.35 -13.03 -12.91
C VAL A 256 0.77 -14.12 -13.89
N ASP A 257 -0.19 -14.68 -14.59
CA ASP A 257 0.07 -15.51 -15.77
C ASP A 257 0.18 -14.59 -17.00
N LEU A 258 1.36 -14.59 -17.62
CA LEU A 258 1.73 -13.82 -18.82
C LEU A 258 1.97 -14.73 -20.03
N SER A 259 1.58 -16.01 -19.95
CA SER A 259 1.86 -17.00 -20.99
C SER A 259 1.19 -16.64 -22.32
N ARG A 260 0.03 -15.99 -22.29
CA ARG A 260 -0.69 -15.55 -23.50
C ARG A 260 0.01 -14.36 -24.15
N GLU A 261 0.40 -13.37 -23.35
CA GLU A 261 1.02 -12.12 -23.79
C GLU A 261 2.42 -12.38 -24.35
N ALA A 262 3.15 -13.35 -23.78
CA ALA A 262 4.49 -13.72 -24.24
C ALA A 262 4.53 -14.38 -25.63
N ASN A 263 3.39 -14.87 -26.14
CA ASN A 263 3.29 -15.41 -27.50
C ASN A 263 3.11 -14.32 -28.57
N GLY A 264 2.98 -13.04 -28.16
CA GLY A 264 2.95 -11.89 -29.06
C GLY A 264 4.15 -10.96 -28.88
N ASP A 265 4.15 -9.83 -29.60
CA ASP A 265 5.17 -8.78 -29.48
C ASP A 265 4.92 -7.87 -28.27
N VAL A 266 4.82 -8.47 -27.08
CA VAL A 266 4.65 -7.78 -25.80
C VAL A 266 5.94 -7.84 -24.99
N ALA A 267 6.29 -6.71 -24.38
CA ALA A 267 7.45 -6.55 -23.51
C ALA A 267 7.03 -5.95 -22.17
N LEU A 268 7.84 -6.18 -21.13
CA LEU A 268 7.90 -5.32 -19.97
C LEU A 268 8.60 -4.01 -20.38
N VAL A 269 7.85 -2.93 -20.46
CA VAL A 269 8.33 -1.60 -20.85
C VAL A 269 8.43 -0.73 -19.60
N ALA A 270 9.63 -0.23 -19.32
CA ALA A 270 9.90 0.77 -18.30
C ALA A 270 10.28 2.10 -18.97
N GLU A 271 9.51 3.15 -18.69
CA GLU A 271 9.85 4.52 -19.06
C GLU A 271 10.65 5.15 -17.93
N LEU A 272 11.89 5.53 -18.23
CA LEU A 272 12.84 6.00 -17.23
C LEU A 272 13.83 7.03 -17.77
N ARG A 273 14.47 7.76 -16.86
CA ARG A 273 15.65 8.58 -17.11
C ARG A 273 16.79 8.08 -16.27
N VAL A 274 17.98 7.95 -16.86
CA VAL A 274 19.19 7.58 -16.11
C VAL A 274 19.91 8.85 -15.69
N ASP A 275 19.80 9.20 -14.41
CA ASP A 275 20.41 10.40 -13.83
C ASP A 275 21.92 10.20 -13.61
N ALA A 276 22.36 8.99 -13.24
CA ALA A 276 23.76 8.57 -13.22
C ALA A 276 23.89 7.13 -13.77
N ALA A 277 24.74 6.96 -14.77
CA ALA A 277 24.91 5.69 -15.48
C ALA A 277 25.43 4.56 -14.57
N PRO A 278 25.07 3.29 -14.84
CA PRO A 278 25.50 2.18 -14.01
C PRO A 278 27.00 1.91 -14.10
N THR A 279 27.65 1.75 -12.96
CA THR A 279 29.09 1.43 -12.85
C THR A 279 29.39 -0.07 -12.93
N ALA A 280 28.37 -0.93 -12.77
CA ALA A 280 28.45 -2.38 -12.94
C ALA A 280 27.27 -2.88 -13.81
N PRO A 281 27.26 -4.16 -14.23
CA PRO A 281 26.12 -4.73 -14.96
C PRO A 281 24.79 -4.58 -14.22
N VAL A 282 23.72 -4.35 -14.97
CA VAL A 282 22.35 -4.21 -14.48
C VAL A 282 21.47 -5.22 -15.20
N THR A 283 20.72 -6.00 -14.43
CA THR A 283 19.72 -6.91 -14.98
C THR A 283 18.30 -6.42 -14.67
N LEU A 284 17.38 -6.63 -15.62
CA LEU A 284 15.94 -6.49 -15.42
C LEU A 284 15.31 -7.86 -15.65
N ASN A 285 14.77 -8.47 -14.59
CA ASN A 285 14.23 -9.82 -14.60
C ASN A 285 15.22 -10.88 -15.13
N GLY A 286 16.51 -10.68 -14.89
CA GLY A 286 17.59 -11.57 -15.33
C GLY A 286 18.16 -11.26 -16.72
N VAL A 287 17.57 -10.33 -17.47
CA VAL A 287 18.07 -9.88 -18.78
C VAL A 287 19.00 -8.69 -18.59
N ASP A 288 20.17 -8.69 -19.25
CA ASP A 288 21.11 -7.57 -19.19
C ASP A 288 20.54 -6.34 -19.92
N VAL A 289 20.42 -5.22 -19.20
CA VAL A 289 19.93 -3.93 -19.73
C VAL A 289 20.99 -2.83 -19.66
N THR A 290 22.24 -3.18 -19.33
CA THR A 290 23.33 -2.25 -19.03
C THR A 290 23.61 -1.29 -20.18
N ALA A 291 23.74 -1.82 -21.40
CA ALA A 291 24.04 -1.01 -22.58
C ALA A 291 22.93 0.01 -22.86
N ARG A 292 21.66 -0.40 -22.71
CA ARG A 292 20.51 0.49 -22.91
C ARG A 292 20.46 1.57 -21.83
N LEU A 293 20.67 1.22 -20.56
CA LEU A 293 20.71 2.21 -19.47
C LEU A 293 21.85 3.22 -19.66
N ARG A 294 23.04 2.78 -20.05
CA ARG A 294 24.15 3.70 -20.38
C ARG A 294 23.81 4.62 -21.53
N ALA A 295 23.13 4.13 -22.56
CA ALA A 295 22.66 4.95 -23.67
C ALA A 295 21.63 6.00 -23.23
N LEU A 296 20.90 5.78 -22.14
CA LEU A 296 19.90 6.73 -21.60
C LEU A 296 20.47 7.74 -20.59
N ALA A 297 21.79 7.77 -20.38
CA ALA A 297 22.41 8.72 -19.46
C ALA A 297 21.98 10.18 -19.78
N GLY A 298 21.41 10.86 -18.78
CA GLY A 298 20.92 12.24 -18.85
C GLY A 298 19.56 12.44 -19.52
N ARG A 299 18.98 11.42 -20.16
CA ARG A 299 17.76 11.54 -20.98
C ARG A 299 16.67 10.54 -20.61
N TRP A 300 15.42 10.90 -20.89
CA TRP A 300 14.28 9.99 -20.83
C TRP A 300 14.30 9.01 -22.00
N GLY A 301 13.85 7.78 -21.78
CA GLY A 301 13.58 6.81 -22.83
C GLY A 301 13.05 5.49 -22.27
N GLN A 302 12.84 4.53 -23.16
CA GLN A 302 12.32 3.21 -22.76
C GLN A 302 13.43 2.17 -22.60
N VAL A 303 13.27 1.29 -21.62
CA VAL A 303 13.90 -0.04 -21.56
C VAL A 303 12.79 -1.07 -21.68
N ALA A 304 12.87 -1.94 -22.68
CA ALA A 304 11.82 -2.92 -22.95
C ALA A 304 12.38 -4.34 -23.01
N VAL A 305 11.99 -5.21 -22.07
CA VAL A 305 12.38 -6.63 -22.04
C VAL A 305 11.24 -7.48 -22.61
N PRO A 306 11.43 -8.18 -23.73
CA PRO A 306 10.40 -9.07 -24.28
C PRO A 306 9.92 -10.09 -23.25
N LEU A 307 8.61 -10.33 -23.14
CA LEU A 307 8.08 -11.27 -22.15
C LEU A 307 8.55 -12.72 -22.39
N ARG A 308 8.90 -13.06 -23.64
CA ARG A 308 9.56 -14.33 -24.00
C ARG A 308 10.91 -14.55 -23.30
N CYS A 309 11.58 -13.49 -22.83
CA CYS A 309 12.84 -13.61 -22.10
C CYS A 309 12.63 -14.02 -20.63
N LEU A 310 11.41 -13.94 -20.09
CA LEU A 310 11.13 -14.35 -18.73
C LEU A 310 11.18 -15.88 -18.59
N ALA A 311 11.90 -16.36 -17.57
CA ALA A 311 12.12 -17.79 -17.31
C ALA A 311 10.82 -18.53 -16.92
N ASP A 312 10.02 -17.95 -16.02
CA ASP A 312 8.66 -18.42 -15.70
C ASP A 312 7.67 -17.34 -16.15
N ARG A 313 6.69 -17.75 -16.97
CA ARG A 313 5.63 -16.89 -17.50
C ARG A 313 4.27 -17.22 -16.93
N ALA A 314 4.09 -18.40 -16.33
CA ALA A 314 2.82 -18.84 -15.78
C ALA A 314 2.56 -18.26 -14.39
N ARG A 315 3.63 -17.96 -13.62
CA ARG A 315 3.53 -17.39 -12.27
C ARG A 315 4.56 -16.29 -12.01
N VAL A 316 4.33 -15.12 -12.59
CA VAL A 316 5.21 -13.96 -12.43
C VAL A 316 4.84 -13.14 -11.20
N ALA A 317 5.51 -13.38 -10.07
CA ALA A 317 5.31 -12.62 -8.83
C ALA A 317 6.03 -11.26 -8.80
N ARG A 318 7.12 -11.13 -9.57
CA ARG A 318 7.97 -9.93 -9.66
C ARG A 318 8.13 -9.52 -11.12
N PRO A 319 7.09 -8.99 -11.75
CA PRO A 319 7.11 -8.70 -13.18
C PRO A 319 8.07 -7.57 -13.57
N PHE A 320 8.56 -6.80 -12.59
CA PHE A 320 9.72 -5.91 -12.72
C PHE A 320 10.64 -6.17 -11.54
N ALA A 321 11.90 -6.50 -11.80
CA ALA A 321 12.95 -6.68 -10.81
C ALA A 321 14.30 -6.23 -11.39
N MET A 322 14.73 -5.03 -11.03
CA MET A 322 15.99 -4.46 -11.47
C MET A 322 17.07 -4.68 -10.42
N THR A 323 18.20 -5.26 -10.80
CA THR A 323 19.29 -5.63 -9.88
C THR A 323 20.65 -5.17 -10.40
N THR A 324 21.47 -4.60 -9.52
CA THR A 324 22.88 -4.33 -9.80
C THR A 324 23.71 -4.32 -8.51
N ALA A 325 25.00 -4.61 -8.61
CA ALA A 325 25.99 -4.44 -7.55
C ALA A 325 26.74 -3.11 -7.64
N GLY A 326 26.57 -2.37 -8.74
CA GLY A 326 27.18 -1.07 -8.93
C GLY A 326 26.31 0.08 -8.44
N SER A 327 26.85 1.29 -8.52
CA SER A 327 26.07 2.50 -8.35
C SER A 327 25.24 2.77 -9.60
N LEU A 328 23.99 3.21 -9.41
CA LEU A 328 23.05 3.57 -10.46
C LEU A 328 22.06 4.57 -9.88
N ASP A 329 21.73 5.61 -10.64
CA ASP A 329 20.72 6.57 -10.26
C ASP A 329 19.78 6.79 -11.44
N LEU A 330 18.50 6.49 -11.24
CA LEU A 330 17.51 6.64 -12.29
C LEU A 330 16.15 7.01 -11.73
N THR A 331 15.32 7.59 -12.58
CA THR A 331 13.95 7.95 -12.27
C THR A 331 13.01 7.19 -13.19
N VAL A 332 12.11 6.39 -12.62
CA VAL A 332 11.11 5.60 -13.34
C VAL A 332 9.77 6.34 -13.29
N SER A 333 9.16 6.61 -14.45
CA SER A 333 7.85 7.28 -14.53
C SER A 333 6.70 6.33 -14.84
N ALA A 334 6.97 5.23 -15.54
CA ALA A 334 5.95 4.25 -15.87
C ALA A 334 6.55 2.87 -16.09
N VAL A 335 5.81 1.82 -15.72
CA VAL A 335 6.12 0.43 -16.03
C VAL A 335 4.84 -0.28 -16.47
N ARG A 336 4.88 -0.95 -17.63
CA ARG A 336 3.72 -1.63 -18.21
C ARG A 336 4.11 -2.81 -19.11
N PHE A 337 3.18 -3.74 -19.33
CA PHE A 337 3.22 -4.70 -20.43
C PHE A 337 2.63 -4.05 -21.68
N ALA A 338 3.42 -3.91 -22.72
CA ALA A 338 2.97 -3.31 -23.98
C ALA A 338 3.86 -3.73 -25.13
N SER A 339 3.39 -3.49 -26.36
CA SER A 339 4.29 -3.48 -27.51
C SER A 339 5.24 -2.27 -27.38
N PRO A 340 6.56 -2.50 -27.41
CA PRO A 340 7.55 -1.45 -27.19
C PRO A 340 7.65 -0.55 -28.41
N ALA A 341 7.70 0.77 -28.20
CA ALA A 341 7.92 1.73 -29.29
C ALA A 341 9.42 1.86 -29.62
N GLU A 342 10.28 1.71 -28.61
CA GLU A 342 11.73 1.74 -28.72
C GLU A 342 12.37 1.01 -27.54
N GLY A 343 13.71 0.89 -27.54
CA GLY A 343 14.46 0.41 -26.37
C GLY A 343 14.29 -1.07 -26.06
N LEU A 344 13.86 -1.86 -27.05
CA LEU A 344 13.84 -3.31 -26.98
C LEU A 344 15.24 -3.85 -26.74
N VAL A 345 15.38 -4.70 -25.72
CA VAL A 345 16.62 -5.43 -25.44
C VAL A 345 16.50 -6.89 -25.88
N ASP A 346 17.64 -7.48 -26.23
CA ASP A 346 17.71 -8.90 -26.56
C ASP A 346 17.69 -9.76 -25.29
N CYS A 347 17.19 -11.00 -25.41
CA CYS A 347 17.18 -11.94 -24.28
C CYS A 347 18.58 -12.50 -23.94
N ARG A 348 19.62 -12.17 -24.72
CA ARG A 348 20.98 -12.71 -24.63
C ARG A 348 21.93 -11.67 -24.04
#